data_AF-C1N0C9-F1
#
_entry.id   AF-C1N0C9-F1
#
_cell.length_a   1.000
_cell.length_b   1.000
_cell.length_c   1.000
_cell.angle_alpha   90.00
_cell.angle_beta   90.00
_cell.angle_gamma   90.00
#
_symmetry.space_group_name_H-M   'P 1'
#
loop_
_entity.id
_entity.type
_entity.pdbx_description
1 polymer ?
#
loop_
_entity_poly.entity_id
_entity_poly.type
_entity_poly.pdbx_seq_one_letter_code
_entity_poly.pdbx_strand_id
1 'polypeptide(L)'
;MAARRAAPVLAVLGGACASYYAAERLKVADRARLEAQAGTSRSSSHSSSSSRSPFTYPELTRCLEARAAQERKLRAYVEKTAPLVATARAAIDDAARRNDAVALRGARHRFAVLMGRVHDESDAITWNGAANAASRPAFVAKYGCVAWTDEALDEIASHAPIVEIGAGLGQWQRALTRERRVDVAAFDDHSALPLPNRVHQARSVHWFPYDRVGVVNAVS
;
A
#
# COMPACT_ATOMS: atom_id res chain seq x y z
N MET A 1 -25.90 -25.25 -32.70
CA MET A 1 -24.59 -24.72 -32.26
C MET A 1 -24.58 -24.66 -30.74
N ALA A 2 -23.87 -25.56 -30.08
CA ALA A 2 -23.78 -25.60 -28.62
C ALA A 2 -22.61 -24.72 -28.16
N ALA A 3 -22.90 -23.58 -27.52
CA ALA A 3 -21.88 -22.73 -26.92
C ALA A 3 -21.27 -23.47 -25.72
N ARG A 4 -19.98 -23.85 -25.84
CA ARG A 4 -19.21 -24.38 -24.70
C ARG A 4 -19.07 -23.28 -23.66
N ARG A 5 -19.73 -23.45 -22.51
CA ARG A 5 -19.49 -22.62 -21.32
C ARG A 5 -18.16 -23.04 -20.72
N ALA A 6 -17.15 -22.19 -20.83
CA ALA A 6 -15.92 -22.34 -20.06
C ALA A 6 -16.25 -22.21 -18.57
N ALA A 7 -15.67 -23.07 -17.73
CA ALA A 7 -15.82 -22.98 -16.28
C ALA A 7 -15.16 -21.68 -15.78
N PRO A 8 -15.78 -20.96 -14.82
CA PRO A 8 -15.19 -19.74 -14.26
C PRO A 8 -13.91 -20.08 -13.51
N VAL A 9 -12.80 -19.48 -13.93
CA VAL A 9 -11.53 -19.50 -13.18
C VAL A 9 -11.61 -18.38 -12.16
N LEU A 10 -11.56 -18.71 -10.87
CA LEU A 10 -11.56 -17.73 -9.79
C LEU A 10 -10.14 -17.19 -9.61
N ALA A 11 -9.90 -15.95 -10.05
CA ALA A 11 -8.68 -15.23 -9.72
C ALA A 11 -8.84 -14.50 -8.37
N VAL A 12 -7.91 -14.75 -7.44
CA VAL A 12 -7.85 -14.09 -6.13
C VAL A 12 -6.65 -13.15 -6.13
N LEU A 13 -6.90 -11.86 -5.92
CA LEU A 13 -5.85 -10.87 -5.72
C LEU A 13 -5.61 -10.67 -4.23
N GLY A 14 -4.35 -10.89 -3.80
CA GLY A 14 -3.88 -10.55 -2.47
C GLY A 14 -3.09 -9.25 -2.49
N GLY A 15 -3.56 -8.24 -1.74
CA GLY A 15 -2.85 -6.96 -1.60
C GLY A 15 -1.56 -7.11 -0.81
N ALA A 16 -0.44 -7.38 -1.48
CA ALA A 16 0.89 -7.34 -0.87
C ALA A 16 1.54 -5.96 -1.10
N CYS A 17 1.93 -5.31 -0.01
CA CYS A 17 2.63 -4.03 0.01
C CYS A 17 3.99 -4.07 -0.71
N ALA A 18 4.07 -3.46 -1.89
CA ALA A 18 5.32 -2.96 -2.46
C ALA A 18 5.03 -1.75 -3.37
N SER A 19 4.93 -0.56 -2.77
CA SER A 19 4.92 0.70 -3.52
C SER A 19 6.32 1.30 -3.54
N TYR A 20 7.05 1.07 -4.63
CA TYR A 20 7.86 2.11 -5.26
C TYR A 20 8.30 1.64 -6.67
N TYR A 21 8.35 2.58 -7.62
CA TYR A 21 8.78 2.46 -9.02
C TYR A 21 7.76 2.05 -10.11
N ALA A 22 6.76 2.91 -10.34
CA ALA A 22 6.14 3.03 -11.67
C ALA A 22 6.78 4.14 -12.55
N ALA A 23 7.74 4.92 -12.04
CA ALA A 23 8.24 6.12 -12.73
C ALA A 23 9.64 5.99 -13.38
N GLU A 24 10.43 4.94 -13.11
CA GLU A 24 11.79 4.80 -13.69
C GLU A 24 11.90 3.75 -14.82
N ARG A 25 10.80 3.08 -15.20
CA ARG A 25 10.83 1.89 -16.08
C ARG A 25 10.87 2.18 -17.59
N LEU A 26 11.43 3.31 -18.01
CA LEU A 26 11.52 3.68 -19.43
C LEU A 26 12.95 3.93 -19.95
N LYS A 27 13.97 3.36 -19.29
CA LYS A 27 15.33 3.37 -19.84
C LYS A 27 15.98 1.98 -19.84
N VAL A 28 15.73 1.27 -20.94
CA VAL A 28 16.70 0.49 -21.75
C VAL A 28 17.45 -0.68 -21.07
N ALA A 29 17.34 -1.89 -21.64
CA ALA A 29 18.43 -2.87 -21.90
C ALA A 29 18.25 -4.34 -21.45
N ASP A 30 17.59 -4.68 -20.35
CA ASP A 30 17.75 -6.02 -19.76
C ASP A 30 16.86 -7.15 -20.35
N ARG A 31 15.91 -6.81 -21.22
CA ARG A 31 14.97 -7.78 -21.81
C ARG A 31 15.63 -8.82 -22.72
N ALA A 32 16.78 -8.52 -23.31
CA ALA A 32 17.44 -9.43 -24.26
C ALA A 32 18.36 -10.49 -23.60
N ARG A 33 18.69 -10.34 -22.30
CA ARG A 33 19.71 -11.19 -21.66
C ARG A 33 19.15 -12.38 -20.88
N LEU A 34 17.87 -12.33 -20.51
CA LEU A 34 17.21 -13.38 -19.71
C LEU A 34 16.63 -14.53 -20.54
N GLU A 35 16.48 -14.36 -21.86
CA GLU A 35 16.03 -15.41 -22.78
C GLU A 35 17.10 -16.49 -23.05
N ALA A 36 18.35 -16.29 -22.62
CA ALA A 36 19.47 -17.17 -23.01
C ALA A 36 19.85 -18.28 -22.01
N GLN A 37 19.30 -18.34 -20.79
CA GLN A 37 19.96 -19.11 -19.70
C GLN A 37 19.16 -20.18 -18.93
N ALA A 38 17.89 -20.48 -19.21
CA ALA A 38 17.11 -21.37 -18.33
C ALA A 38 16.70 -22.73 -18.90
N GLY A 39 17.50 -23.32 -19.80
CA GLY A 39 17.40 -24.73 -20.17
C GLY A 39 18.29 -25.61 -19.31
N THR A 40 17.70 -26.58 -18.59
CA THR A 40 18.19 -27.94 -18.27
C THR A 40 17.78 -28.39 -16.85
N SER A 41 16.97 -29.44 -16.79
CA SER A 41 16.39 -30.09 -15.61
C SER A 41 17.22 -31.30 -15.14
N ARG A 42 17.30 -31.57 -13.82
CA ARG A 42 16.79 -32.82 -13.14
C ARG A 42 17.46 -33.17 -11.79
N SER A 43 16.61 -33.78 -10.94
CA SER A 43 16.85 -34.81 -9.90
C SER A 43 16.97 -34.36 -8.44
N SER A 44 16.08 -34.95 -7.64
CA SER A 44 15.65 -34.62 -6.29
C SER A 44 16.26 -35.53 -5.21
N SER A 45 16.64 -34.95 -4.08
CA SER A 45 16.62 -35.64 -2.77
C SER A 45 16.17 -34.65 -1.69
N HIS A 46 15.16 -35.06 -0.92
CA HIS A 46 14.44 -34.21 0.04
C HIS A 46 15.24 -34.04 1.33
N SER A 47 16.09 -33.01 1.38
CA SER A 47 16.42 -32.34 2.63
C SER A 47 15.44 -31.17 2.80
N SER A 48 14.97 -30.91 4.02
CA SER A 48 14.20 -29.70 4.34
C SER A 48 15.09 -28.45 4.30
N SER A 49 15.83 -28.29 3.20
CA SER A 49 16.46 -27.02 2.84
C SER A 49 15.32 -26.02 2.71
N SER A 50 15.45 -24.89 3.40
CA SER A 50 14.58 -23.74 3.21
C SER A 50 14.58 -23.41 1.73
N SER A 51 13.60 -23.93 0.98
CA SER A 51 13.55 -23.80 -0.46
C SER A 51 13.38 -22.31 -0.74
N ARG A 52 14.48 -21.64 -1.06
CA ARG A 52 14.44 -20.27 -1.57
C ARG A 52 13.46 -20.30 -2.73
N SER A 53 12.50 -19.38 -2.71
CA SER A 53 11.54 -19.18 -3.79
C SER A 53 12.28 -19.27 -5.14
N PRO A 54 11.78 -20.08 -6.11
CA PRO A 54 12.43 -20.17 -7.42
C PRO A 54 12.32 -18.83 -8.19
N PHE A 55 11.48 -17.92 -7.72
CA PHE A 55 11.33 -16.61 -8.29
C PHE A 55 12.41 -15.66 -7.78
N THR A 56 13.21 -15.14 -8.72
CA THR A 56 14.14 -14.05 -8.45
C THR A 56 13.49 -12.74 -8.85
N TYR A 57 13.44 -11.79 -7.92
CA TYR A 57 12.88 -10.46 -8.15
C TYR A 57 13.95 -9.40 -7.87
N PRO A 58 14.79 -9.05 -8.86
CA PRO A 58 15.86 -8.06 -8.68
C PRO A 58 15.34 -6.72 -8.17
N GLU A 59 14.15 -6.30 -8.60
CA GLU A 59 13.46 -5.11 -8.12
C GLU A 59 13.13 -5.21 -6.63
N LEU A 60 12.59 -6.34 -6.19
CA LEU A 60 12.26 -6.55 -4.78
C LEU A 60 13.52 -6.54 -3.91
N THR A 61 14.59 -7.21 -4.34
CA THR A 61 15.88 -7.20 -3.60
C THR A 61 16.40 -5.79 -3.42
N ARG A 62 16.43 -4.98 -4.50
CA ARG A 62 16.82 -3.56 -4.42
C ARG A 62 15.90 -2.76 -3.49
N CYS A 63 14.59 -3.01 -3.54
CA CYS A 63 13.64 -2.34 -2.65
C CYS A 63 13.85 -2.72 -1.18
N LEU A 64 14.18 -3.98 -0.88
CA LEU A 64 14.46 -4.43 0.48
C LEU A 64 15.72 -3.75 1.04
N GLU A 65 16.77 -3.62 0.24
CA GLU A 65 17.99 -2.90 0.64
C GLU A 65 17.72 -1.42 0.91
N ALA A 66 16.99 -0.76 0.01
CA ALA A 66 16.58 0.64 0.19
C ALA A 66 15.72 0.82 1.46
N ARG A 67 14.75 -0.07 1.67
CA ARG A 67 13.90 -0.07 2.87
C ARG A 67 14.72 -0.27 4.15
N ALA A 68 15.68 -1.20 4.15
CA ALA A 68 16.55 -1.41 5.30
C ALA A 68 17.40 -0.16 5.61
N ALA A 69 17.85 0.57 4.58
CA ALA A 69 18.54 1.84 4.77
C ALA A 69 17.62 2.93 5.34
N GLN A 70 16.39 3.04 4.85
CA GLN A 70 15.40 3.97 5.39
C GLN A 70 15.03 3.64 6.85
N GLU A 71 14.85 2.36 7.18
CA GLU A 71 14.56 1.94 8.55
C GLU A 71 15.69 2.33 9.51
N ARG A 72 16.96 2.14 9.12
CA ARG A 72 18.11 2.59 9.91
C ARG A 72 18.09 4.11 10.12
N LYS A 73 17.81 4.89 9.06
CA LYS A 73 17.70 6.36 9.16
C LYS A 73 16.57 6.77 10.10
N LEU A 74 15.40 6.16 9.97
CA LEU A 74 14.24 6.45 10.80
C LEU A 74 14.50 6.12 12.26
N ARG A 75 15.12 4.96 12.53
CA ARG A 75 15.51 4.55 13.90
C ARG A 75 16.47 5.56 14.52
N ALA A 76 17.53 5.94 13.81
CA ALA A 76 18.48 6.95 14.28
C ALA A 76 17.80 8.31 14.52
N TYR A 77 16.83 8.68 13.68
CA TYR A 77 16.06 9.91 13.85
C TYR A 77 15.16 9.87 15.09
N VAL A 78 14.47 8.74 15.32
CA VAL A 78 13.65 8.52 16.51
C VAL A 78 14.51 8.57 17.78
N GLU A 79 15.65 7.89 17.80
CA GLU A 79 16.60 7.92 18.92
C GLU A 79 17.08 9.35 19.22
N LYS A 80 17.38 10.13 18.18
CA LYS A 80 17.78 11.53 18.29
C LYS A 80 16.68 12.45 18.83
N THR A 81 15.42 12.23 18.43
CA THR A 81 14.30 13.14 18.73
C THR A 81 13.52 12.78 19.98
N ALA A 82 13.56 11.52 20.41
CA ALA A 82 12.90 11.03 21.63
C ALA A 82 13.18 11.91 22.88
N PRO A 83 14.43 12.26 23.25
CA PRO A 83 14.68 13.09 24.43
C PRO A 83 14.12 14.52 24.31
N LEU A 84 14.05 15.08 23.09
CA LEU A 84 13.47 16.40 22.84
C LEU A 84 11.96 16.38 23.06
N VAL A 85 11.28 15.35 22.54
CA VAL A 85 9.85 15.13 22.73
C VAL A 85 9.53 14.92 24.21
N ALA A 86 10.34 14.12 24.91
CA ALA A 86 10.20 13.89 26.35
C ALA A 86 10.34 15.19 27.16
N THR A 87 11.35 16.01 26.85
CA THR A 87 11.58 17.31 27.50
C THR A 87 10.40 18.26 27.26
N ALA A 88 9.88 18.32 26.03
CA ALA A 88 8.75 19.18 25.69
C ALA A 88 7.45 18.73 26.40
N ARG A 89 7.22 17.42 26.56
CA ARG A 89 6.10 16.89 27.38
C ARG A 89 6.27 17.24 28.85
N ALA A 90 7.45 17.04 29.42
CA ALA A 90 7.73 17.37 30.82
C ALA A 90 7.45 18.87 31.12
N ALA A 91 7.76 19.77 30.18
CA ALA A 91 7.45 21.19 30.31
C ALA A 91 5.95 21.50 30.31
N ILE A 92 5.13 20.74 29.57
CA ILE A 92 3.67 20.85 29.60
C ILE A 92 3.15 20.42 30.98
N ASP A 93 3.60 19.26 31.47
CA ASP A 93 3.18 18.71 32.76
C ASP A 93 3.56 19.65 33.91
N ASP A 94 4.77 20.21 33.84
CA ASP A 94 5.30 21.14 34.83
C ASP A 94 4.52 22.47 34.89
N ALA A 95 4.20 23.05 33.73
CA ALA A 95 3.34 24.24 33.68
C ALA A 95 1.91 23.95 34.18
N ALA A 96 1.37 22.77 33.88
CA ALA A 96 0.07 22.34 34.38
C ALA A 96 0.08 22.16 35.91
N ARG A 97 1.11 21.53 36.48
CA ARG A 97 1.27 21.36 37.95
C ARG A 97 1.31 22.69 38.70
N ARG A 98 1.95 23.72 38.12
CA ARG A 98 2.00 25.07 38.71
C ARG A 98 0.72 25.89 38.53
N ASN A 99 -0.27 25.36 37.78
CA ASN A 99 -1.45 26.11 37.35
C ASN A 99 -1.10 27.43 36.62
N ASP A 100 0.00 27.43 35.87
CA ASP A 100 0.46 28.58 35.09
C ASP A 100 -0.09 28.50 33.66
N ALA A 101 -1.21 29.18 33.43
CA ALA A 101 -1.90 29.17 32.14
C ALA A 101 -1.05 29.75 31.00
N VAL A 102 -0.17 30.71 31.27
CA VAL A 102 0.68 31.34 30.25
C VAL A 102 1.79 30.38 29.85
N ALA A 103 2.50 29.80 30.82
CA ALA A 103 3.53 28.80 30.57
C ALA A 103 2.97 27.57 29.86
N LEU A 104 1.76 27.13 30.23
CA LEU A 104 1.10 25.97 29.64
C LEU A 104 0.81 26.19 28.14
N ARG A 105 0.27 27.36 27.78
CA ARG A 105 0.04 27.71 26.37
C ARG A 105 1.35 27.71 25.57
N GLY A 106 2.40 28.33 26.13
CA GLY A 106 3.72 28.37 25.50
C GLY A 106 4.33 26.97 25.31
N ALA A 107 4.24 26.11 26.33
CA ALA A 107 4.74 24.74 26.27
C ALA A 107 3.98 23.90 25.22
N ARG A 108 2.65 24.00 25.17
CA ARG A 108 1.82 23.32 24.16
C ARG A 108 2.15 23.77 22.74
N HIS A 109 2.33 25.07 22.52
CA HIS A 109 2.71 25.59 21.20
C HIS A 109 4.08 25.04 20.76
N ARG A 110 5.10 25.09 21.63
CA ARG A 110 6.42 24.54 21.33
C ARG A 110 6.38 23.03 21.03
N PHE A 111 5.60 22.28 21.80
CA PHE A 111 5.40 20.85 21.56
C PHE A 111 4.75 20.58 20.20
N ALA A 112 3.70 21.32 19.85
CA ALA A 112 3.04 21.20 18.55
C ALA A 112 4.00 21.48 17.38
N VAL A 113 4.81 22.55 17.49
CA VAL A 113 5.84 22.88 16.48
C VAL A 113 6.90 21.77 16.37
N LEU A 114 7.36 21.24 17.50
CA LEU A 114 8.32 20.12 17.50
C LEU A 114 7.72 18.88 16.84
N MET A 115 6.50 18.49 17.22
CA MET A 115 5.84 17.31 16.66
C MET A 115 5.56 17.45 15.16
N GLY A 116 5.21 18.66 14.68
CA GLY A 116 5.10 18.93 13.25
C GLY A 116 6.40 18.62 12.51
N ARG A 117 7.53 19.16 12.99
CA ARG A 117 8.85 18.88 12.41
C ARG A 117 9.24 17.40 12.46
N VAL A 118 8.93 16.72 13.57
CA VAL A 118 9.19 15.29 13.73
C VAL A 118 8.40 14.47 12.71
N HIS A 119 7.13 14.81 12.49
CA HIS A 119 6.32 14.15 11.48
C HIS A 119 6.83 14.43 10.06
N ASP A 120 7.09 15.70 9.72
CA ASP A 120 7.58 16.09 8.39
C ASP A 120 8.88 15.36 8.02
N GLU A 121 9.83 15.30 8.95
CA GLU A 121 11.11 14.62 8.73
C GLU A 121 10.95 13.09 8.69
N SER A 122 10.10 12.51 9.55
CA SER A 122 9.81 11.07 9.53
C SER A 122 9.17 10.66 8.20
N ASP A 123 8.26 11.47 7.68
CA ASP A 123 7.66 11.27 6.36
C ASP A 123 8.70 11.43 5.26
N ALA A 124 9.55 12.46 5.30
CA ALA A 124 10.62 12.62 4.33
C ALA A 124 11.58 11.41 4.31
N ILE A 125 11.95 10.86 5.47
CA ILE A 125 12.78 9.65 5.53
C ILE A 125 12.05 8.45 4.92
N THR A 126 10.78 8.25 5.32
CA THR A 126 9.95 7.11 4.89
C THR A 126 9.72 7.11 3.38
N TRP A 127 9.52 8.29 2.80
CA TRP A 127 9.22 8.46 1.37
C TRP A 127 10.44 8.85 0.54
N ASN A 128 11.64 8.77 1.12
CA ASN A 128 12.90 9.09 0.44
C ASN A 128 12.93 10.52 -0.16
N GLY A 129 12.43 11.49 0.60
CA GLY A 129 12.48 12.91 0.29
C GLY A 129 11.15 13.64 0.55
N ALA A 130 11.24 14.94 0.83
CA ALA A 130 10.08 15.79 1.10
C ALA A 130 9.11 15.90 -0.08
N ALA A 131 9.62 15.89 -1.33
CA ALA A 131 8.79 15.94 -2.52
C ALA A 131 7.87 14.70 -2.65
N ASN A 132 8.39 13.51 -2.31
CA ASN A 132 7.62 12.27 -2.33
C ASN A 132 6.64 12.19 -1.16
N ALA A 133 7.04 12.68 0.01
CA ALA A 133 6.14 12.80 1.16
C ALA A 133 4.94 13.72 0.82
N ALA A 134 5.20 14.86 0.17
CA ALA A 134 4.16 15.80 -0.24
C ALA A 134 3.20 15.24 -1.30
N SER A 135 3.68 14.38 -2.21
CA SER A 135 2.84 13.78 -3.27
C SER A 135 2.04 12.56 -2.78
N ARG A 136 2.40 11.98 -1.64
CA ARG A 136 1.78 10.77 -1.10
C ARG A 136 0.27 10.86 -0.92
N PRO A 137 -0.34 11.93 -0.37
CA PRO A 137 -1.78 11.97 -0.20
C PRO A 137 -2.53 11.82 -1.54
N ALA A 138 -2.04 12.47 -2.60
CA ALA A 138 -2.60 12.33 -3.94
C ALA A 138 -2.40 10.91 -4.50
N PHE A 139 -1.22 10.31 -4.26
CA PHE A 139 -0.96 8.93 -4.63
C PHE A 139 -1.91 7.96 -3.92
N VAL A 140 -2.07 8.05 -2.60
CA VAL A 140 -2.95 7.16 -1.83
C VAL A 140 -4.42 7.35 -2.18
N ALA A 141 -4.83 8.59 -2.43
CA ALA A 141 -6.19 8.88 -2.88
C ALA A 141 -6.49 8.21 -4.23
N LYS A 142 -5.53 8.25 -5.17
CA LYS A 142 -5.68 7.66 -6.50
C LYS A 142 -5.53 6.13 -6.48
N TYR A 143 -4.43 5.64 -5.92
CA TYR A 143 -3.95 4.27 -6.07
C TYR A 143 -4.08 3.40 -4.82
N GLY A 144 -4.35 4.01 -3.66
CA GLY A 144 -4.30 3.30 -2.38
C GLY A 144 -2.85 2.98 -2.01
N CYS A 145 -2.58 1.72 -1.72
CA CYS A 145 -1.25 1.28 -1.27
C CYS A 145 -0.30 0.92 -2.42
N VAL A 146 -0.78 0.68 -3.64
CA VAL A 146 0.02 0.24 -4.80
C VAL A 146 -0.58 0.84 -6.08
N ALA A 147 0.26 1.52 -6.87
CA ALA A 147 -0.13 1.99 -8.19
C ALA A 147 -0.22 0.84 -9.19
N TRP A 148 -1.25 0.87 -10.02
CA TRP A 148 -1.39 -0.01 -11.18
C TRP A 148 -0.75 0.61 -12.42
N THR A 149 -0.38 -0.24 -13.37
CA THR A 149 -0.12 0.13 -14.76
C THR A 149 -1.27 -0.35 -15.64
N ASP A 150 -1.35 0.15 -16.87
CA ASP A 150 -2.37 -0.30 -17.81
C ASP A 150 -2.24 -1.80 -18.12
N GLU A 151 -1.01 -2.31 -18.23
CA GLU A 151 -0.76 -3.73 -18.47
C GLU A 151 -1.21 -4.59 -17.29
N ALA A 152 -1.06 -4.11 -16.06
CA ALA A 152 -1.55 -4.81 -14.87
C ALA A 152 -3.08 -4.86 -14.84
N LEU A 153 -3.74 -3.76 -15.22
CA LEU A 153 -5.20 -3.74 -15.34
C LEU A 153 -5.68 -4.68 -16.46
N ASP A 154 -5.01 -4.68 -17.62
CA ASP A 154 -5.34 -5.56 -18.75
C ASP A 154 -5.19 -7.03 -18.37
N GLU A 155 -4.07 -7.38 -17.74
CA GLU A 155 -3.80 -8.75 -17.29
C GLU A 155 -4.88 -9.21 -16.31
N ILE A 156 -5.17 -8.43 -15.26
CA ILE A 156 -6.22 -8.77 -14.29
C ILE A 156 -7.58 -8.89 -14.98
N ALA A 157 -7.93 -7.95 -15.86
CA ALA A 157 -9.20 -7.95 -16.57
C ALA A 157 -9.40 -9.21 -17.44
N SER A 158 -8.32 -9.81 -17.94
CA SER A 158 -8.38 -11.06 -18.73
C SER A 158 -8.89 -12.27 -17.92
N HIS A 159 -8.86 -12.18 -16.58
CA HIS A 159 -9.33 -13.23 -15.66
C HIS A 159 -10.74 -12.96 -15.11
N ALA A 160 -11.50 -12.04 -15.70
CA ALA A 160 -12.83 -11.70 -15.23
C ALA A 160 -13.80 -12.92 -15.25
N PRO A 161 -14.76 -13.01 -14.30
CA PRO A 161 -15.07 -12.03 -13.24
C PRO A 161 -14.07 -12.07 -12.07
N ILE A 162 -13.87 -10.92 -11.41
CA ILE A 162 -12.84 -10.76 -10.37
C ILE A 162 -13.47 -10.71 -8.98
N VAL A 163 -12.81 -11.36 -8.01
CA VAL A 163 -13.05 -11.18 -6.59
C VAL A 163 -11.81 -10.54 -5.95
N GLU A 164 -11.96 -9.34 -5.41
CA GLU A 164 -10.91 -8.62 -4.70
C GLU A 164 -11.08 -8.80 -3.19
N ILE A 165 -10.05 -9.28 -2.51
CA ILE A 165 -10.03 -9.46 -1.04
C ILE A 165 -9.02 -8.48 -0.44
N GLY A 166 -9.45 -7.72 0.56
CA GLY A 166 -8.64 -6.63 1.10
C GLY A 166 -8.70 -5.38 0.20
N ALA A 167 -9.87 -5.05 -0.33
CA ALA A 167 -10.05 -3.97 -1.30
C ALA A 167 -9.82 -2.57 -0.72
N GLY A 168 -9.71 -2.44 0.61
CA GLY A 168 -9.54 -1.18 1.31
C GLY A 168 -10.64 -0.17 0.94
N LEU A 169 -10.24 0.93 0.31
CA LEU A 169 -11.18 1.96 -0.17
C LEU A 169 -11.60 1.75 -1.63
N GLY A 170 -11.37 0.58 -2.22
CA GLY A 170 -11.85 0.19 -3.55
C GLY A 170 -11.17 0.91 -4.73
N GLN A 171 -9.92 1.35 -4.60
CA GLN A 171 -9.20 2.04 -5.68
C GLN A 171 -9.05 1.14 -6.92
N TRP A 172 -8.60 -0.11 -6.75
CA TRP A 172 -8.42 -1.07 -7.85
C TRP A 172 -9.76 -1.51 -8.43
N GLN A 173 -10.76 -1.84 -7.60
CA GLN A 173 -12.14 -2.07 -8.04
C GLN A 173 -12.65 -0.96 -8.96
N ARG A 174 -12.52 0.31 -8.55
CA ARG A 174 -12.97 1.45 -9.39
C ARG A 174 -12.22 1.52 -10.71
N ALA A 175 -10.90 1.34 -10.71
CA ALA A 175 -10.09 1.39 -11.92
C ALA A 175 -10.49 0.26 -12.90
N LEU A 176 -10.55 -0.98 -12.42
CA LEU A 176 -10.95 -2.14 -13.21
C LEU A 176 -12.37 -1.99 -13.78
N THR A 177 -13.35 -1.63 -12.96
CA THR A 177 -14.73 -1.46 -13.42
C THR A 177 -14.88 -0.30 -14.40
N ARG A 178 -14.26 0.86 -14.16
CA ARG A 178 -14.45 2.04 -15.02
C ARG A 178 -13.64 1.97 -16.31
N GLU A 179 -12.40 1.51 -16.22
CA GLU A 179 -11.45 1.57 -17.33
C GLU A 179 -11.48 0.31 -18.19
N ARG A 180 -11.76 -0.86 -17.60
CA ARG A 180 -11.80 -2.16 -18.31
C ARG A 180 -13.18 -2.80 -18.38
N ARG A 181 -14.19 -2.18 -17.74
CA ARG A 181 -15.59 -2.65 -17.75
C ARG A 181 -15.74 -4.09 -17.26
N VAL A 182 -14.91 -4.49 -16.30
CA VAL A 182 -15.00 -5.82 -15.69
C VAL A 182 -15.84 -5.80 -14.42
N ASP A 183 -16.57 -6.90 -14.20
CA ASP A 183 -17.32 -7.14 -12.98
C ASP A 183 -16.35 -7.53 -11.86
N VAL A 184 -16.33 -6.73 -10.79
CA VAL A 184 -15.49 -6.95 -9.62
C VAL A 184 -16.36 -7.00 -8.37
N ALA A 185 -16.28 -8.10 -7.62
CA ALA A 185 -16.81 -8.19 -6.27
C ALA A 185 -15.68 -7.93 -5.28
N ALA A 186 -15.71 -6.78 -4.60
CA ALA A 186 -14.65 -6.33 -3.70
C ALA A 186 -15.07 -6.45 -2.24
N PHE A 187 -14.19 -7.01 -1.40
CA PHE A 187 -14.43 -7.28 0.01
C PHE A 187 -13.30 -6.71 0.87
N ASP A 188 -13.65 -6.06 1.98
CA ASP A 188 -12.71 -5.61 3.00
C ASP A 188 -13.43 -5.58 4.36
N ASP A 189 -12.74 -5.92 5.45
CA ASP A 189 -13.29 -5.87 6.79
C ASP A 189 -12.85 -4.62 7.59
N HIS A 190 -12.00 -3.80 6.97
CA HIS A 190 -11.37 -2.59 7.47
C HIS A 190 -10.65 -2.76 8.82
N SER A 191 -10.43 -3.99 9.28
CA SER A 191 -9.86 -4.31 10.59
C SER A 191 -8.40 -3.84 10.70
N ALA A 192 -7.71 -3.75 9.57
CA ALA A 192 -6.32 -3.31 9.46
C ALA A 192 -6.17 -1.80 9.15
N LEU A 193 -7.27 -1.06 8.95
CA LEU A 193 -7.17 0.38 8.70
C LEU A 193 -7.12 1.16 10.02
N PRO A 194 -6.20 2.13 10.16
CA PRO A 194 -6.18 3.03 11.31
C PRO A 194 -7.29 4.07 11.18
N LEU A 195 -8.54 3.63 11.26
CA LEU A 195 -9.71 4.50 11.27
C LEU A 195 -9.86 5.07 12.69
N PRO A 196 -10.02 6.41 12.86
CA PRO A 196 -10.22 7.00 14.17
C PRO A 196 -11.50 6.43 14.79
N ASN A 197 -11.34 5.63 15.86
CA ASN A 197 -12.37 5.05 16.74
C ASN A 197 -13.81 5.31 16.30
N ARG A 198 -14.26 4.64 15.24
CA ARG A 198 -15.66 4.25 15.16
C ARG A 198 -15.72 2.91 15.86
N VAL A 199 -16.32 2.97 17.06
CA VAL A 199 -16.97 1.85 17.76
C VAL A 199 -17.24 0.72 16.78
N HIS A 200 -16.81 -0.48 17.12
CA HIS A 200 -17.22 -1.75 16.52
C HIS A 200 -18.69 -1.70 16.07
N GLN A 201 -18.97 -1.19 14.86
CA GLN A 201 -20.17 -1.53 14.14
C GLN A 201 -19.85 -2.88 13.54
N ALA A 202 -20.06 -3.86 14.41
CA ALA A 202 -20.27 -5.22 14.03
C ALA A 202 -21.06 -5.27 12.73
N ARG A 203 -20.50 -5.98 11.76
CA ARG A 203 -21.29 -6.76 10.79
C ARG A 203 -22.33 -5.96 10.04
N SER A 204 -21.89 -4.95 9.31
CA SER A 204 -22.39 -4.84 7.95
C SER A 204 -21.29 -5.40 7.06
N VAL A 205 -21.50 -6.59 6.51
CA VAL A 205 -21.14 -6.76 5.10
C VAL A 205 -22.01 -5.71 4.41
N HIS A 206 -21.53 -4.47 4.36
CA HIS A 206 -22.11 -3.47 3.50
C HIS A 206 -21.69 -3.97 2.12
N TRP A 207 -22.54 -4.83 1.56
CA TRP A 207 -22.70 -4.98 0.14
C TRP A 207 -23.01 -3.58 -0.38
N PHE A 208 -21.98 -2.76 -0.58
CA PHE A 208 -22.04 -1.67 -1.52
C PHE A 208 -21.77 -2.36 -2.86
N PRO A 209 -22.79 -2.71 -3.66
CA PRO A 209 -22.56 -2.70 -5.08
C PRO A 209 -22.15 -1.26 -5.39
N TYR A 210 -20.85 -1.01 -5.52
CA TYR A 210 -20.38 0.17 -6.23
C TYR A 210 -20.88 -0.03 -7.65
N ASP A 211 -22.07 0.50 -7.91
CA ASP A 211 -22.83 0.42 -9.15
C ASP A 211 -22.69 -0.91 -9.90
N ARG A 212 -23.61 -1.84 -9.64
CA ARG A 212 -24.10 -2.65 -10.75
C ARG A 212 -24.75 -1.66 -11.72
N VAL A 213 -23.98 -1.14 -12.67
CA VAL A 213 -24.51 -0.51 -13.88
C VAL A 213 -25.10 -1.65 -14.72
N GLY A 214 -26.23 -2.18 -14.25
CA GLY A 214 -27.13 -2.97 -15.04
C GLY A 214 -27.85 -2.04 -16.00
N VAL A 215 -27.17 -1.62 -17.08
CA VAL A 215 -27.87 -1.32 -18.32
C VAL A 215 -27.96 -2.64 -19.07
N VAL A 216 -28.92 -3.45 -18.65
CA VAL A 216 -29.49 -4.47 -19.52
C VAL A 216 -30.17 -3.70 -20.64
N ASN A 217 -29.55 -3.66 -21.81
CA ASN A 217 -30.24 -3.31 -23.05
C ASN A 217 -31.33 -4.37 -23.26
N ALA A 218 -32.53 -4.11 -22.76
CA ALA A 218 -33.73 -4.75 -23.24
C ALA A 218 -34.00 -4.17 -24.65
N VAL A 219 -33.46 -4.84 -25.66
CA VAL A 219 -33.90 -4.67 -27.04
C VAL A 219 -35.30 -5.30 -27.11
N SER A 220 -36.31 -4.46 -27.30
CA SER A 220 -37.62 -4.85 -27.85
C SER A 220 -37.63 -4.48 -29.32
#